data_AF-A0A478FT62-F1
#
_entry.id   AF-A0A478FT62-F1
#
_cell.length_a   1.000
_cell.length_b   1.000
_cell.length_c   1.000
_cell.angle_alpha   90.00
_cell.angle_beta   90.00
_cell.angle_gamma   90.00
#
_symmetry.space_group_name_H-M   'P 1'
#
loop_
_entity.id
_entity.type
_entity.pdbx_description
1 polymer ?
#
loop_
_entity_poly.entity_id
_entity_poly.type
_entity_poly.pdbx_seq_one_letter_code
_entity_poly.pdbx_strand_id
1 'polypeptide(L)'
;MDPLKVGAATAAVAVGATGAGFGISSYLNTPYSLYSFLNSADGKNLKESYKDKLGGIEKNQHLFVADTKKNEWWWKAKYQKLKNEEDKSDEFKNATDYDSQTANNTNAINKLCDAAYKKGSSDFTTATTTNNKTTYKKDIAKYCTDSSKETDITWPTTSPAAASG
;
A
#
# COMPACT_ATOMS: atom_id res chain seq x y z
N MET A 1 -33.66 4.59 61.15
CA MET A 1 -32.64 5.64 60.94
C MET A 1 -31.32 4.93 60.66
N ASP A 2 -30.51 5.53 59.79
CA ASP A 2 -29.19 5.12 59.28
C ASP A 2 -29.15 4.10 58.11
N PRO A 3 -28.17 4.20 57.18
CA PRO A 3 -27.46 5.40 56.72
C PRO A 3 -27.25 5.48 55.19
N LEU A 4 -27.12 6.72 54.71
CA LEU A 4 -26.43 7.08 53.46
C LEU A 4 -25.00 6.53 53.44
N LYS A 5 -24.62 5.72 52.46
CA LYS A 5 -23.23 5.54 52.03
C LYS A 5 -23.13 5.09 50.57
N VAL A 6 -22.35 5.86 49.80
CA VAL A 6 -21.49 5.41 48.67
C VAL A 6 -22.29 4.98 47.43
N GLY A 7 -22.27 5.68 46.30
CA GLY A 7 -21.10 6.16 45.57
C GLY A 7 -21.24 5.69 44.11
N ALA A 8 -20.46 6.31 43.21
CA ALA A 8 -20.36 6.04 41.78
C ALA A 8 -21.49 6.60 40.89
N ALA A 9 -21.19 7.78 40.35
CA ALA A 9 -21.70 8.23 39.06
C ALA A 9 -21.38 7.20 37.98
N THR A 10 -22.41 6.74 37.26
CA THR A 10 -22.26 6.11 35.95
C THR A 10 -22.90 7.03 34.93
N ALA A 11 -22.07 7.89 34.32
CA ALA A 11 -22.41 8.47 33.05
C ALA A 11 -22.60 7.31 32.07
N ALA A 12 -23.85 7.08 31.66
CA ALA A 12 -24.17 6.17 30.59
C ALA A 12 -23.58 6.75 29.29
N VAL A 13 -22.34 6.37 28.98
CA VAL A 13 -21.78 6.59 27.64
C VAL A 13 -22.46 5.55 26.77
N ALA A 14 -23.49 5.99 26.05
CA ALA A 14 -24.09 5.23 24.97
C ALA A 14 -22.98 4.95 23.94
N VAL A 15 -22.41 3.75 23.99
CA VAL A 15 -21.55 3.25 22.92
C VAL A 15 -22.50 2.89 21.78
N GLY A 16 -22.72 3.86 20.89
CA GLY A 16 -23.32 3.62 19.60
C GLY A 16 -22.50 2.54 18.88
N ALA A 17 -23.13 1.40 18.65
CA ALA A 17 -22.58 0.34 17.83
C ALA A 17 -22.58 0.81 16.36
N THR A 18 -21.55 1.55 15.96
CA THR A 18 -21.22 1.80 14.56
C THR A 18 -19.72 1.79 14.38
N GLY A 19 -19.20 0.65 13.90
CA GLY A 19 -18.02 0.56 13.04
C GLY A 19 -16.65 0.86 13.65
N ALA A 20 -15.74 -0.11 13.50
CA ALA A 20 -14.28 0.04 13.56
C ALA A 20 -13.66 0.37 14.94
N GLY A 21 -13.64 -0.64 15.82
CA GLY A 21 -12.60 -0.72 16.84
C GLY A 21 -11.24 -0.98 16.18
N PHE A 22 -10.47 0.08 15.93
CA PHE A 22 -9.02 0.01 15.72
C PHE A 22 -8.35 1.14 16.50
N GLY A 23 -8.45 1.04 17.83
CA GLY A 23 -7.73 1.91 18.76
C GLY A 23 -6.58 1.16 19.42
N ILE A 24 -5.57 0.72 18.67
CA ILE A 24 -4.28 0.33 19.26
C ILE A 24 -3.10 0.65 18.32
N SER A 25 -2.21 1.52 18.83
CA SER A 25 -0.79 1.69 18.47
C SER A 25 -0.41 2.26 17.09
N SER A 26 -0.32 3.59 17.00
CA SER A 26 0.33 4.30 15.88
C SER A 26 1.86 4.18 15.85
N TYR A 27 2.50 3.57 16.86
CA TYR A 27 3.97 3.47 16.95
C TYR A 27 4.54 2.06 16.67
N LEU A 28 3.69 1.02 16.63
CA LEU A 28 4.09 -0.38 16.36
C LEU A 28 3.58 -0.91 15.00
N ASN A 29 2.89 -0.08 14.21
CA ASN A 29 2.17 -0.48 12.99
C ASN A 29 2.78 0.12 11.70
N THR A 30 4.08 0.36 11.66
CA THR A 30 4.74 0.70 10.39
C THR A 30 5.02 -0.60 9.62
N PRO A 31 4.46 -0.79 8.42
CA PRO A 31 4.76 -1.97 7.61
C PRO A 31 6.24 -1.98 7.22
N TYR A 32 6.76 -3.17 6.97
CA TYR A 32 8.13 -3.36 6.50
C TYR A 32 8.26 -2.81 5.07
N SER A 33 9.05 -1.75 4.91
CA SER A 33 9.19 -1.04 3.64
C SER A 33 9.99 -1.84 2.60
N LEU A 34 9.79 -1.49 1.32
CA LEU A 34 10.56 -2.03 0.21
C LEU A 34 12.05 -1.71 0.36
N TYR A 35 12.41 -0.53 0.87
CA TYR A 35 13.80 -0.17 1.16
C TYR A 35 14.44 -1.15 2.14
N SER A 36 13.76 -1.39 3.27
CA SER A 36 14.25 -2.31 4.29
C SER A 36 14.38 -3.73 3.75
N PHE A 37 13.42 -4.17 2.94
CA PHE A 37 13.44 -5.47 2.29
C PHE A 37 14.62 -5.60 1.31
N LEU A 38 14.78 -4.64 0.39
CA LEU A 38 15.84 -4.67 -0.61
C LEU A 38 17.24 -4.57 0.01
N ASN A 39 17.38 -3.98 1.20
CA ASN A 39 18.65 -3.95 1.94
C ASN A 39 18.83 -5.13 2.91
N SER A 40 17.86 -6.04 3.01
CA SER A 40 17.96 -7.27 3.82
C SER A 40 18.65 -8.41 3.08
N ALA A 41 19.00 -9.47 3.81
CA ALA A 41 19.54 -10.70 3.24
C ALA A 41 18.60 -11.35 2.22
N ASP A 42 17.28 -11.22 2.43
CA ASP A 42 16.25 -11.86 1.61
C ASP A 42 15.96 -11.08 0.32
N GLY A 43 16.06 -9.75 0.35
CA GLY A 43 15.68 -8.88 -0.77
C GLY A 43 16.84 -8.32 -1.59
N LYS A 44 18.09 -8.37 -1.10
CA LYS A 44 19.24 -7.78 -1.83
C LYS A 44 19.44 -8.31 -3.24
N ASN A 45 19.14 -9.59 -3.48
CA ASN A 45 19.28 -10.22 -4.79
C ASN A 45 18.18 -9.77 -5.77
N LEU A 46 17.11 -9.15 -5.27
CA LEU A 46 16.00 -8.66 -6.07
C LEU A 46 16.17 -7.20 -6.50
N LYS A 47 17.18 -6.47 -5.98
CA LYS A 47 17.41 -5.04 -6.31
C LYS A 47 17.41 -4.77 -7.82
N GLU A 48 18.04 -5.65 -8.60
CA GLU A 48 18.12 -5.49 -10.07
C GLU A 48 16.73 -5.52 -10.73
N SER A 49 15.76 -6.25 -10.18
CA SER A 49 14.40 -6.31 -10.73
C SER A 49 13.62 -5.00 -10.60
N TYR A 50 14.09 -4.07 -9.75
CA TYR A 50 13.51 -2.75 -9.54
C TYR A 50 14.32 -1.63 -10.19
N LYS A 51 15.52 -1.94 -10.69
CA LYS A 51 16.41 -0.93 -11.27
C LYS A 51 15.74 -0.25 -12.47
N ASP A 52 15.82 1.07 -12.49
CA ASP A 52 15.16 1.93 -13.49
C ASP A 52 13.62 1.80 -13.53
N LYS A 53 13.01 1.23 -12.48
CA LYS A 53 11.55 1.07 -12.30
C LYS A 53 11.03 1.98 -11.19
N LEU A 54 9.71 2.02 -11.02
CA LEU A 54 9.04 2.80 -9.98
C LEU A 54 9.60 2.51 -8.56
N GLY A 55 9.82 1.23 -8.23
CA GLY A 55 10.41 0.77 -6.97
C GLY A 55 11.93 0.87 -6.91
N GLY A 56 12.61 1.24 -7.99
CA GLY A 56 14.05 1.53 -8.00
C GLY A 56 14.40 2.90 -7.45
N ILE A 57 13.42 3.81 -7.42
CA ILE A 57 13.59 5.17 -6.90
C ILE A 57 13.63 5.10 -5.36
N GLU A 58 14.78 5.44 -4.77
CA GLU A 58 15.02 5.29 -3.33
C GLU A 58 13.94 5.95 -2.46
N LYS A 59 13.52 7.18 -2.80
CA LYS A 59 12.43 7.88 -2.10
C LYS A 59 11.14 7.06 -2.08
N ASN A 60 10.80 6.39 -3.18
CA ASN A 60 9.60 5.55 -3.25
C ASN A 60 9.75 4.27 -2.43
N GLN A 61 10.95 3.69 -2.34
CA GLN A 61 11.21 2.47 -1.58
C GLN A 61 10.89 2.62 -0.08
N HIS A 62 11.03 3.84 0.46
CA HIS A 62 10.66 4.12 1.85
C HIS A 62 9.14 4.16 2.07
N LEU A 63 8.37 4.48 1.03
CA LEU A 63 6.89 4.58 1.08
C LEU A 63 6.22 3.24 0.75
N PHE A 64 6.84 2.45 -0.14
CA PHE A 64 6.27 1.21 -0.65
C PHE A 64 6.36 0.10 0.39
N VAL A 65 5.27 -0.65 0.52
CA VAL A 65 5.23 -1.82 1.41
C VAL A 65 5.75 -3.03 0.66
N ALA A 66 6.67 -3.77 1.30
CA ALA A 66 7.28 -4.95 0.71
C ALA A 66 6.30 -6.13 0.63
N ASP A 67 6.43 -6.93 -0.44
CA ASP A 67 5.79 -8.23 -0.55
C ASP A 67 6.53 -9.27 0.32
N THR A 68 6.13 -9.35 1.59
CA THR A 68 6.69 -10.29 2.55
C THR A 68 5.63 -10.72 3.55
N LYS A 69 5.80 -11.91 4.12
CA LYS A 69 4.96 -12.42 5.22
C LYS A 69 4.91 -11.50 6.43
N LYS A 70 5.97 -10.72 6.69
CA LYS A 70 5.97 -9.71 7.76
C LYS A 70 4.87 -8.65 7.60
N ASN A 71 4.40 -8.43 6.38
CA ASN A 71 3.37 -7.44 6.03
C ASN A 71 1.99 -8.06 5.78
N GLU A 72 1.79 -9.36 6.03
CA GLU A 72 0.52 -10.04 5.81
C GLU A 72 -0.66 -9.30 6.47
N TRP A 73 -0.48 -8.89 7.73
CA TRP A 73 -1.50 -8.14 8.48
C TRP A 73 -1.89 -6.82 7.79
N TRP A 74 -0.91 -6.13 7.21
CA TRP A 74 -1.09 -4.85 6.54
C TRP A 74 -1.79 -5.03 5.19
N TRP A 75 -1.35 -6.02 4.41
CA TRP A 75 -1.96 -6.37 3.13
C TRP A 75 -3.42 -6.79 3.29
N LYS A 76 -3.73 -7.61 4.28
CA LYS A 76 -5.11 -7.98 4.63
C LYS A 76 -5.94 -6.75 4.97
N ALA A 77 -5.42 -5.84 5.80
CA ALA A 77 -6.12 -4.61 6.16
C ALA A 77 -6.36 -3.69 4.95
N LYS A 78 -5.38 -3.58 4.03
CA LYS A 78 -5.53 -2.80 2.80
C LYS A 78 -6.49 -3.45 1.81
N TYR A 79 -6.49 -4.77 1.70
CA TYR A 79 -7.45 -5.50 0.87
C TYR A 79 -8.89 -5.28 1.34
N GLN A 80 -9.15 -5.27 2.65
CA GLN A 80 -10.49 -4.96 3.16
C GLN A 80 -10.97 -3.56 2.76
N LYS A 81 -10.06 -2.57 2.70
CA LYS A 81 -10.38 -1.23 2.18
C LYS A 81 -10.64 -1.27 0.68
N LEU A 82 -9.75 -1.92 -0.07
CA LEU A 82 -9.85 -2.05 -1.51
C LEU A 82 -11.17 -2.73 -1.92
N LYS A 83 -11.55 -3.83 -1.27
CA LYS A 83 -12.75 -4.60 -1.63
C LYS A 83 -14.02 -3.74 -1.66
N ASN A 84 -14.12 -2.75 -0.78
CA ASN A 84 -15.31 -1.90 -0.64
C ASN A 84 -15.31 -0.67 -1.57
N GLU A 85 -14.25 -0.46 -2.36
CA GLU A 85 -14.14 0.67 -3.28
C GLU A 85 -14.75 0.32 -4.65
N GLU A 86 -15.59 1.21 -5.21
CA GLU A 86 -16.22 0.98 -6.53
C GLU A 86 -15.32 1.43 -7.68
N ASP A 87 -14.60 2.55 -7.50
CA ASP A 87 -13.72 3.13 -8.51
C ASP A 87 -12.29 2.58 -8.38
N LYS A 88 -11.98 1.55 -9.19
CA LYS A 88 -10.67 0.90 -9.25
C LYS A 88 -10.14 0.87 -10.67
N SER A 89 -8.82 0.86 -10.81
CA SER A 89 -8.15 0.54 -12.06
C SER A 89 -8.36 -0.92 -12.44
N ASP A 90 -8.22 -1.22 -13.73
CA ASP A 90 -8.40 -2.56 -14.28
C ASP A 90 -7.52 -3.61 -13.58
N GLU A 91 -6.31 -3.20 -13.17
CA GLU A 91 -5.37 -4.03 -12.41
C GLU A 91 -5.87 -4.40 -11.02
N PHE A 92 -6.64 -3.53 -10.36
CA PHE A 92 -7.12 -3.73 -8.99
C PHE A 92 -8.56 -4.23 -8.91
N LYS A 93 -9.32 -4.25 -10.03
CA LYS A 93 -10.72 -4.72 -10.07
C LYS A 93 -10.89 -6.15 -9.54
N ASN A 94 -9.98 -7.04 -9.94
CA ASN A 94 -10.01 -8.45 -9.56
C ASN A 94 -9.00 -8.78 -8.46
N ALA A 95 -8.54 -7.77 -7.72
CA ALA A 95 -7.61 -7.98 -6.64
C ALA A 95 -8.20 -8.96 -5.62
N THR A 96 -7.36 -9.83 -5.09
CA THR A 96 -7.70 -10.76 -4.02
C THR A 96 -6.90 -10.44 -2.76
N ASP A 97 -7.23 -11.13 -1.69
CA ASP A 97 -6.49 -11.02 -0.43
C ASP A 97 -5.01 -11.42 -0.61
N TYR A 98 -4.21 -11.09 0.41
CA TYR A 98 -2.80 -11.43 0.51
C TYR A 98 -2.53 -12.90 0.19
N ASP A 99 -1.51 -13.15 -0.64
CA ASP A 99 -0.99 -14.48 -0.89
C ASP A 99 0.47 -14.61 -0.45
N SER A 100 0.72 -15.58 0.42
CA SER A 100 2.06 -15.94 0.89
C SER A 100 2.84 -16.78 -0.12
N GLN A 101 2.17 -17.37 -1.12
CA GLN A 101 2.81 -18.20 -2.14
C GLN A 101 3.33 -17.34 -3.28
N THR A 102 4.50 -17.69 -3.81
CA THR A 102 5.21 -16.87 -4.79
C THR A 102 4.67 -16.99 -6.21
N ALA A 103 3.84 -18.00 -6.52
CA ALA A 103 3.55 -18.39 -7.90
C ALA A 103 2.06 -18.53 -8.27
N ASN A 104 1.13 -18.58 -7.30
CA ASN A 104 -0.22 -19.08 -7.60
C ASN A 104 -1.29 -17.98 -7.77
N ASN A 105 -1.07 -16.78 -7.25
CA ASN A 105 -2.08 -15.73 -7.33
C ASN A 105 -1.50 -14.35 -7.67
N THR A 106 -1.39 -14.05 -8.96
CA THR A 106 -0.96 -12.74 -9.47
C THR A 106 -1.90 -11.61 -9.09
N ASN A 107 -3.15 -11.93 -8.71
CA ASN A 107 -4.16 -10.95 -8.35
C ASN A 107 -4.14 -10.62 -6.85
N ALA A 108 -3.34 -11.30 -6.04
CA ALA A 108 -3.20 -10.94 -4.63
C ALA A 108 -2.62 -9.53 -4.51
N ILE A 109 -3.17 -8.73 -3.60
CA ILE A 109 -2.84 -7.29 -3.46
C ILE A 109 -1.33 -7.04 -3.32
N ASN A 110 -0.62 -7.89 -2.57
CA ASN A 110 0.83 -7.82 -2.41
C ASN A 110 1.58 -8.04 -3.73
N LYS A 111 1.09 -8.96 -4.58
CA LYS A 111 1.67 -9.27 -5.89
C LYS A 111 1.36 -8.18 -6.92
N LEU A 112 0.16 -7.62 -6.90
CA LEU A 112 -0.22 -6.48 -7.76
C LEU A 112 0.67 -5.26 -7.49
N CYS A 113 0.90 -4.95 -6.21
CA CYS A 113 1.77 -3.85 -5.82
C CYS A 113 3.24 -4.13 -6.17
N ASP A 114 3.74 -5.33 -5.89
CA ASP A 114 5.10 -5.75 -6.29
C ASP A 114 5.32 -5.64 -7.80
N ALA A 115 4.35 -6.09 -8.60
CA ALA A 115 4.37 -5.94 -10.05
C ALA A 115 4.36 -4.47 -10.48
N ALA A 116 3.56 -3.61 -9.83
CA ALA A 116 3.52 -2.18 -10.09
C ALA A 116 4.87 -1.51 -9.82
N TYR A 117 5.58 -1.90 -8.75
CA TYR A 117 6.91 -1.37 -8.43
C TYR A 117 7.95 -1.71 -9.51
N LYS A 118 7.75 -2.80 -10.24
CA LYS A 118 8.65 -3.25 -11.33
C LYS A 118 8.31 -2.65 -12.69
N LYS A 119 7.29 -1.77 -12.77
CA LYS A 119 6.93 -1.05 -13.99
C LYS A 119 7.83 0.16 -14.26
N GLY A 120 8.07 0.44 -15.54
CA GLY A 120 8.91 1.53 -16.02
C GLY A 120 8.13 2.80 -16.35
N SER A 121 8.83 3.85 -16.79
CA SER A 121 8.21 5.14 -17.15
C SER A 121 7.12 5.02 -18.22
N SER A 122 7.29 4.14 -19.22
CA SER A 122 6.32 3.89 -20.29
C SER A 122 4.93 3.46 -19.78
N ASP A 123 4.90 2.73 -18.66
CA ASP A 123 3.68 2.26 -18.03
C ASP A 123 2.87 3.39 -17.36
N PHE A 124 3.55 4.50 -17.04
CA PHE A 124 2.99 5.63 -16.29
C PHE A 124 2.88 6.92 -17.11
N THR A 125 3.46 6.97 -18.32
CA THR A 125 3.35 8.10 -19.24
C THR A 125 1.99 8.14 -19.96
N THR A 126 1.43 9.36 -20.03
CA THR A 126 0.08 9.73 -20.46
C THR A 126 0.00 10.14 -21.93
N ALA A 127 0.76 9.50 -22.83
CA ALA A 127 0.68 9.82 -24.26
C ALA A 127 -0.73 9.65 -24.85
N THR A 128 -1.59 8.88 -24.18
CA THR A 128 -3.03 8.81 -24.43
C THR A 128 -3.75 8.58 -23.09
N THR A 129 -4.61 9.52 -22.73
CA THR A 129 -5.48 9.49 -21.55
C THR A 129 -6.50 8.35 -21.64
N THR A 130 -6.15 7.20 -21.10
CA THR A 130 -7.17 6.26 -20.60
C THR A 130 -7.34 6.56 -19.12
N ASN A 131 -8.55 6.92 -18.68
CA ASN A 131 -8.87 7.18 -17.27
C ASN A 131 -8.26 6.14 -16.31
N ASN A 132 -8.12 4.90 -16.80
CA ASN A 132 -7.46 3.80 -16.10
C ASN A 132 -6.04 4.11 -15.60
N LYS A 133 -5.16 4.79 -16.37
CA LYS A 133 -3.78 5.07 -15.93
C LYS A 133 -3.74 6.03 -14.73
N THR A 134 -4.61 7.03 -14.73
CA THR A 134 -4.75 7.97 -13.60
C THR A 134 -5.30 7.25 -12.38
N THR A 135 -6.32 6.40 -12.55
CA THR A 135 -6.85 5.58 -11.46
C THR A 135 -5.81 4.60 -10.93
N TYR A 136 -5.00 3.99 -11.80
CA TYR A 136 -3.94 3.07 -11.41
C TYR A 136 -2.87 3.73 -10.55
N LYS A 137 -2.45 4.96 -10.87
CA LYS A 137 -1.53 5.73 -10.01
C LYS A 137 -2.11 6.00 -8.63
N LYS A 138 -3.40 6.37 -8.58
CA LYS A 138 -4.13 6.58 -7.32
C LYS A 138 -4.24 5.30 -6.51
N ASP A 139 -4.53 4.18 -7.16
CA ASP A 139 -4.64 2.87 -6.49
C ASP A 139 -3.29 2.41 -5.94
N ILE A 140 -2.20 2.57 -6.70
CA ILE A 140 -0.84 2.32 -6.20
C ILE A 140 -0.57 3.18 -4.97
N ALA A 141 -0.86 4.48 -5.05
CA ALA A 141 -0.68 5.38 -3.91
C ALA A 141 -1.46 4.91 -2.69
N LYS A 142 -2.75 4.65 -2.86
CA LYS A 142 -3.68 4.33 -1.77
C LYS A 142 -3.42 2.96 -1.14
N TYR A 143 -3.12 1.95 -1.94
CA TYR A 143 -3.10 0.55 -1.52
C TYR A 143 -1.72 -0.07 -1.41
N CYS A 144 -0.71 0.48 -2.09
CA CYS A 144 0.66 -0.03 -2.07
C CYS A 144 1.60 0.77 -1.16
N THR A 145 1.17 1.94 -0.68
CA THR A 145 2.01 2.79 0.19
C THR A 145 1.44 2.95 1.60
N ASP A 146 2.33 3.19 2.54
CA ASP A 146 2.00 3.53 3.92
C ASP A 146 1.39 4.95 4.05
N SER A 147 1.82 5.90 3.21
CA SER A 147 1.32 7.28 3.18
C SER A 147 -0.09 7.44 2.62
N SER A 148 -0.49 6.56 1.70
CA SER A 148 -1.73 6.67 0.91
C SER A 148 -1.85 7.96 0.08
N LYS A 149 -0.74 8.63 -0.22
CA LYS A 149 -0.71 9.92 -0.93
C LYS A 149 0.04 9.83 -2.25
N GLU A 150 -0.63 10.19 -3.34
CA GLU A 150 -0.03 10.17 -4.69
C GLU A 150 1.11 11.19 -4.83
N THR A 151 0.98 12.35 -4.17
CA THR A 151 1.96 13.44 -4.19
C THR A 151 3.31 13.08 -3.58
N ASP A 152 3.35 12.03 -2.77
CA ASP A 152 4.56 11.60 -2.08
C ASP A 152 5.42 10.69 -2.99
N ILE A 153 4.79 10.10 -4.02
CA ILE A 153 5.42 9.20 -4.98
C ILE A 153 6.12 10.00 -6.08
N THR A 154 7.38 9.65 -6.33
CA THR A 154 8.13 10.13 -7.49
C THR A 154 7.86 9.20 -8.67
N TRP A 155 7.06 9.65 -9.63
CA TRP A 155 6.76 8.87 -10.83
C TRP A 155 7.95 8.86 -11.80
N PRO A 156 8.34 7.70 -12.36
CA PRO A 156 9.43 7.64 -13.33
C PRO A 156 9.02 8.41 -14.59
N THR A 157 9.78 9.46 -14.91
CA THR A 157 9.63 10.20 -16.15
C THR A 157 10.51 9.56 -17.21
N THR A 158 10.07 9.54 -18.47
CA THR A 158 10.98 9.29 -19.59
C THR A 158 12.05 10.38 -19.55
N SER A 159 13.30 10.00 -19.28
CA SER A 159 14.42 10.90 -19.56
C SER A 159 14.32 11.26 -21.04
N PRO A 160 14.32 12.54 -21.43
CA PRO A 160 14.51 12.88 -22.83
C PRO A 160 15.83 12.23 -23.24
N ALA A 161 15.78 11.42 -24.30
CA ALA A 161 17.00 10.90 -24.91
C ALA A 161 17.89 12.12 -25.17
N ALA A 162 19.10 12.11 -24.62
CA ALA A 162 20.08 13.14 -24.88
C ALA A 162 20.20 13.25 -26.40
N ALA A 163 19.75 14.38 -26.95
CA ALA A 163 19.97 14.72 -28.35
C ALA A 163 21.48 14.86 -28.51
N SER A 164 22.14 13.79 -28.94
CA SER A 164 23.50 13.85 -29.46
C SER A 164 23.43 14.57 -30.80
N GLY A 165 23.75 15.86 -30.78
CA GLY A 165 24.09 16.64 -31.96
C GLY A 165 25.48 16.31 -32.48
#